data_AF-J2ZUB8-F1
#
_entry.id   AF-J2ZUB8-F1
#
_cell.length_a   1.000
_cell.length_b   1.000
_cell.length_c   1.000
_cell.angle_alpha   90.00
_cell.angle_beta   90.00
_cell.angle_gamma   90.00
#
_symmetry.space_group_name_H-M   'P 1'
#
loop_
_entity.id
_entity.type
_entity.pdbx_description
1 polymer ?
#
loop_
_entity_poly.entity_id
_entity_poly.type
_entity_poly.pdbx_seq_one_letter_code
_entity_poly.pdbx_strand_id
1 'polypeptide(L)'
;MRCWDDIARALEDVDPVCPSRVATAALRKTLVADDGEVPDPKEAPDHVARAVSAVDRAWLVQLGQDPDTSKESLDQAISFCQALRAAHGYSTLPLRYAQVELSAVLGLRDAALEQLREARLFSFGKTDTGAVLATARMHDDYSGVISTTTATPNRAEVDPTETAQGLGAVLVPYLAHKRLVEAEDAFASLSCLRLPDVVALQSLGDRLEYLGLSSQWQRAIALMRHVPMKGVAEASAWRLMNIAVGLALVMREANRADYGKHALGTSVSWKTPWGDLELTAWDTVAHAYDVITGFARGIALRFDARNGNNGVSYRIEMRMAAEAAGLASRSYGTVTSAVPVDRSRLRNQGALLKEVRELLTLSRGYGMEPVRQRAMSTAETVSASLSDVVDDSALELVVDLRLAFGRLLAALGANERAEKEHLDTAELSLSQGWTETACAALALASHAAQARGNSAGSDRAWRRCRESMAAWTMNRPGERCGILVDAVGEPLVAVQVLSALAEVLVEGVEQDSSRAPIVREVISRASTQVSRCVRPPREAVEVLARVEERIAPYGRGRGGRRRPGSTTTITTGGQETSEAG
;
A
#
# COMPACT_ATOMS: atom_id res chain seq x y z
N MET A 1 -23.46 4.07 22.80
CA MET A 1 -22.02 4.37 22.80
C MET A 1 -21.26 3.16 23.32
N ARG A 2 -20.63 2.38 22.43
CA ARG A 2 -19.52 1.52 22.86
C ARG A 2 -18.43 2.44 23.35
N CYS A 3 -17.86 2.13 24.51
CA CYS A 3 -16.72 2.90 24.97
C CYS A 3 -15.51 2.42 24.17
N TRP A 4 -14.75 3.33 23.56
CA TRP A 4 -13.47 3.00 22.92
C TRP A 4 -12.54 2.18 23.85
N ASP A 5 -12.78 2.24 25.16
CA ASP A 5 -12.18 1.39 26.21
C ASP A 5 -12.44 -0.11 26.03
N ASP A 6 -13.59 -0.53 25.49
CA ASP A 6 -13.88 -1.95 25.21
C ASP A 6 -13.05 -2.45 24.02
N ILE A 7 -12.84 -1.60 23.01
CA ILE A 7 -11.97 -1.88 21.86
C ILE A 7 -10.52 -1.93 22.30
N ALA A 8 -10.08 -0.97 23.13
CA ALA A 8 -8.73 -0.94 23.69
C ALA A 8 -8.43 -2.22 24.47
N ARG A 9 -9.35 -2.67 25.32
CA ARG A 9 -9.23 -3.95 26.05
C ARG A 9 -9.17 -5.16 25.11
N ALA A 10 -10.03 -5.21 24.09
CA ALA A 10 -10.00 -6.31 23.12
C ALA A 10 -8.68 -6.37 22.31
N LEU A 11 -7.99 -5.24 22.13
CA LEU A 11 -6.71 -5.17 21.42
C LEU A 11 -5.53 -5.69 22.26
N GLU A 12 -5.61 -5.67 23.59
CA GLU A 12 -4.55 -6.21 24.47
C GLU A 12 -4.35 -7.72 24.25
N ASP A 13 -5.41 -8.43 23.88
CA ASP A 13 -5.40 -9.88 23.65
C ASP A 13 -5.01 -10.27 22.21
N VAL A 14 -4.80 -9.31 21.31
CA VAL A 14 -4.52 -9.56 19.89
C VAL A 14 -3.02 -9.51 19.63
N ASP A 15 -2.42 -10.69 19.41
CA ASP A 15 -1.04 -10.79 18.95
C ASP A 15 -0.89 -10.12 17.57
N PRO A 16 0.03 -9.14 17.42
CA PRO A 16 0.23 -8.40 16.16
C PRO A 16 0.81 -9.25 15.02
N VAL A 17 1.45 -10.38 15.34
CA VAL A 17 2.13 -11.27 14.39
C VAL A 17 1.27 -12.49 14.09
N CYS A 18 0.68 -13.10 15.12
CA CYS A 18 -0.09 -14.34 14.98
C CYS A 18 -1.37 -14.32 15.83
N PRO A 19 -2.38 -13.51 15.46
CA PRO A 19 -3.59 -13.40 16.24
C PRO A 19 -4.33 -14.74 16.31
N SER A 20 -4.82 -15.09 17.50
CA SER A 20 -5.60 -16.31 17.72
C SER A 20 -7.00 -16.15 17.16
N ARG A 21 -7.64 -17.26 16.76
CA ARG A 21 -9.05 -17.23 16.31
C ARG A 21 -9.98 -16.58 17.34
N VAL A 22 -9.77 -16.85 18.62
CA VAL A 22 -10.62 -16.34 19.71
C VAL A 22 -10.48 -14.83 19.85
N ALA A 23 -9.25 -14.32 19.88
CA ALA A 23 -8.98 -12.89 19.96
C ALA A 23 -9.52 -12.15 18.72
N THR A 24 -9.33 -12.71 17.53
CA THR A 24 -9.87 -12.17 16.26
C THR A 24 -11.40 -12.05 16.30
N ALA A 25 -12.09 -13.09 16.77
CA ALA A 25 -13.55 -13.09 16.88
C ALA A 25 -14.05 -12.09 17.95
N ALA A 26 -13.34 -11.95 19.06
CA ALA A 26 -13.65 -10.96 20.10
C ALA A 26 -13.53 -9.53 19.56
N LEU A 27 -12.43 -9.22 18.85
CA LEU A 27 -12.23 -7.91 18.22
C LEU A 27 -13.25 -7.63 17.11
N ARG A 28 -13.65 -8.64 16.31
CA ARG A 28 -14.72 -8.48 15.32
C ARG A 28 -16.04 -8.04 15.96
N LYS A 29 -16.42 -8.68 17.09
CA LYS A 29 -17.65 -8.35 17.81
C LYS A 29 -17.66 -6.90 18.28
N THR A 30 -16.51 -6.35 18.69
CA THR A 30 -16.37 -4.97 19.16
C THR A 30 -16.26 -3.94 18.03
N LEU A 31 -15.76 -4.31 16.85
CA LEU A 31 -15.57 -3.38 15.72
C LEU A 31 -16.71 -3.36 14.70
N VAL A 32 -17.29 -4.51 14.37
CA VAL A 32 -18.18 -4.65 13.18
C VAL A 32 -19.64 -4.94 13.54
N ALA A 33 -19.92 -5.41 14.76
CA ALA A 33 -21.25 -5.65 15.34
C ALA A 33 -22.29 -6.28 14.40
N ASP A 34 -22.57 -7.58 14.56
CA ASP A 34 -23.66 -8.24 13.83
C ASP A 34 -25.08 -7.68 14.20
N ASP A 35 -25.23 -6.97 15.34
CA ASP A 35 -26.54 -6.51 15.88
C ASP A 35 -26.55 -5.10 16.54
N GLY A 36 -25.58 -4.21 16.25
CA GLY A 36 -25.45 -2.92 16.95
C GLY A 36 -24.88 -1.76 16.12
N GLU A 37 -24.88 -0.55 16.69
CA GLU A 37 -24.33 0.66 16.04
C GLU A 37 -22.81 0.55 15.89
N VAL A 38 -22.33 0.59 14.64
CA VAL A 38 -20.90 0.55 14.28
C VAL A 38 -20.23 1.85 14.76
N PRO A 39 -19.11 1.80 15.51
CA PRO A 39 -18.43 3.01 15.98
C PRO A 39 -17.96 3.86 14.79
N ASP A 40 -18.12 5.18 14.85
CA ASP A 40 -17.62 6.08 13.80
C ASP A 40 -16.07 6.11 13.86
N PRO A 41 -15.36 5.65 12.82
CA PRO A 41 -13.90 5.66 12.80
C PRO A 41 -13.29 7.06 12.98
N LYS A 42 -14.04 8.14 12.69
CA LYS A 42 -13.57 9.52 12.86
C LYS A 42 -13.53 9.99 14.31
N GLU A 43 -14.29 9.33 15.18
CA GLU A 43 -14.37 9.65 16.61
C GLU A 43 -13.39 8.84 17.45
N ALA A 44 -12.54 8.02 16.81
CA ALA A 44 -11.59 7.16 17.50
C ALA A 44 -10.51 7.98 18.22
N PRO A 45 -10.16 7.67 19.48
CA PRO A 45 -8.97 8.23 20.10
C PRO A 45 -7.70 7.80 19.36
N ASP A 46 -6.73 8.72 19.20
CA ASP A 46 -5.48 8.45 18.47
C ASP A 46 -4.73 7.21 18.94
N HIS A 47 -4.77 6.90 20.24
CA HIS A 47 -4.11 5.71 20.79
C HIS A 47 -4.79 4.41 20.34
N VAL A 48 -6.13 4.40 20.22
CA VAL A 48 -6.89 3.26 19.70
C VAL A 48 -6.69 3.13 18.19
N ALA A 49 -6.77 4.23 17.45
CA ALA A 49 -6.53 4.23 16.01
C ALA A 49 -5.14 3.68 15.68
N ARG A 50 -4.12 4.07 16.46
CA ARG A 50 -2.75 3.54 16.35
C ARG A 50 -2.69 2.04 16.66
N ALA A 51 -3.34 1.60 17.74
CA ALA A 51 -3.32 0.20 18.15
C ALA A 51 -4.01 -0.71 17.12
N VAL A 52 -5.19 -0.33 16.61
CA VAL A 52 -5.87 -1.05 15.51
C VAL A 52 -4.98 -1.08 14.27
N SER A 53 -4.39 0.06 13.89
CA SER A 53 -3.51 0.16 12.71
C SER A 53 -2.20 -0.63 12.85
N ALA A 54 -1.84 -1.08 14.06
CA ALA A 54 -0.68 -1.95 14.26
C ALA A 54 -1.01 -3.43 14.01
N VAL A 55 -2.28 -3.84 14.17
CA VAL A 55 -2.71 -5.24 14.11
C VAL A 55 -3.64 -5.56 12.95
N ASP A 56 -4.23 -4.56 12.29
CA ASP A 56 -5.33 -4.74 11.34
C ASP A 56 -5.01 -5.68 10.17
N ARG A 57 -3.81 -5.66 9.61
CA ARG A 57 -3.41 -6.59 8.55
C ARG A 57 -3.52 -8.04 9.04
N ALA A 58 -2.83 -8.37 10.14
CA ALA A 58 -2.83 -9.72 10.70
C ALA A 58 -4.23 -10.13 11.16
N TRP A 59 -4.96 -9.20 11.77
CA TRP A 59 -6.34 -9.41 12.21
C TRP A 59 -7.28 -9.72 11.05
N LEU A 60 -7.27 -8.91 9.97
CA LEU A 60 -8.13 -9.11 8.80
C LEU A 60 -7.82 -10.42 8.09
N VAL A 61 -6.54 -10.74 7.93
CA VAL A 61 -6.12 -12.02 7.33
C VAL A 61 -6.61 -13.19 8.16
N GLN A 62 -6.45 -13.15 9.48
CA GLN A 62 -6.94 -14.19 10.38
C GLN A 62 -8.47 -14.27 10.39
N LEU A 63 -9.16 -13.14 10.30
CA LEU A 63 -10.61 -13.06 10.21
C LEU A 63 -11.12 -13.76 8.93
N GLY A 64 -10.45 -13.54 7.80
CA GLY A 64 -10.76 -14.21 6.53
C GLY A 64 -10.44 -15.71 6.53
N GLN A 65 -9.64 -16.21 7.46
CA GLN A 65 -9.35 -17.64 7.63
C GLN A 65 -10.44 -18.41 8.39
N ASP A 66 -11.52 -17.73 8.80
CA ASP A 66 -12.74 -18.36 9.32
C ASP A 66 -13.82 -18.41 8.22
N PRO A 67 -14.26 -19.60 7.78
CA PRO A 67 -15.30 -19.73 6.77
C PRO A 67 -16.69 -19.33 7.27
N ASP A 68 -16.90 -19.29 8.59
CA ASP A 68 -18.19 -18.90 9.19
C ASP A 68 -18.30 -17.37 9.34
N THR A 69 -17.21 -16.61 9.13
CA THR A 69 -17.30 -15.15 8.97
C THR A 69 -17.85 -14.86 7.57
N SER A 70 -19.00 -14.18 7.49
CA SER A 70 -19.60 -13.84 6.19
C SER A 70 -18.70 -12.91 5.39
N LYS A 71 -18.81 -12.97 4.06
CA LYS A 71 -18.08 -12.06 3.16
C LYS A 71 -18.41 -10.59 3.45
N GLU A 72 -19.68 -10.30 3.72
CA GLU A 72 -20.15 -8.96 4.09
C GLU A 72 -19.48 -8.45 5.37
N SER A 73 -19.38 -9.28 6.42
CA SER A 73 -18.70 -8.90 7.67
C SER A 73 -17.21 -8.64 7.45
N LEU A 74 -16.55 -9.41 6.59
CA LEU A 74 -15.16 -9.18 6.20
C LEU A 74 -15.00 -7.86 5.43
N ASP A 75 -15.88 -7.57 4.48
CA ASP A 75 -15.87 -6.33 3.70
C ASP A 75 -16.15 -5.09 4.59
N GLN A 76 -17.04 -5.22 5.57
CA GLN A 76 -17.29 -4.20 6.60
C GLN A 76 -16.05 -3.98 7.48
N ALA A 77 -15.35 -5.04 7.90
CA ALA A 77 -14.12 -4.94 8.68
C ALA A 77 -13.00 -4.22 7.89
N ILE A 78 -12.84 -4.56 6.61
CA ILE A 78 -11.88 -3.88 5.72
C ILE A 78 -12.24 -2.40 5.59
N SER A 79 -13.51 -2.08 5.34
CA SER A 79 -14.00 -0.71 5.18
C SER A 79 -13.80 0.11 6.45
N PHE A 80 -14.04 -0.49 7.62
CA PHE A 80 -13.80 0.13 8.92
C PHE A 80 -12.32 0.49 9.09
N CYS A 81 -11.40 -0.45 8.87
CA CYS A 81 -9.96 -0.18 8.97
C CYS A 81 -9.48 0.87 7.97
N GLN A 82 -10.01 0.87 6.74
CA GLN A 82 -9.69 1.88 5.73
C GLN A 82 -10.14 3.27 6.17
N ALA A 83 -11.37 3.40 6.66
CA ALA A 83 -11.93 4.65 7.15
C ALA A 83 -11.17 5.16 8.38
N LEU A 84 -10.81 4.28 9.33
CA LEU A 84 -10.02 4.61 10.50
C LEU A 84 -8.64 5.15 10.11
N ARG A 85 -7.92 4.44 9.24
CA ARG A 85 -6.61 4.90 8.76
C ARG A 85 -6.70 6.23 8.02
N ALA A 86 -7.71 6.42 7.18
CA ALA A 86 -7.93 7.67 6.46
C ALA A 86 -8.23 8.84 7.43
N ALA A 87 -9.07 8.62 8.45
CA ALA A 87 -9.41 9.65 9.44
C ALA A 87 -8.20 10.12 10.25
N HIS A 88 -7.25 9.23 10.54
CA HIS A 88 -6.04 9.53 11.31
C HIS A 88 -4.78 9.74 10.45
N GLY A 89 -4.92 9.78 9.12
CA GLY A 89 -3.80 10.00 8.20
C GLY A 89 -2.74 8.88 8.19
N TYR A 90 -3.11 7.65 8.57
CA TYR A 90 -2.23 6.49 8.55
C TYR A 90 -2.14 5.85 7.16
N SER A 91 -1.00 5.21 6.88
CA SER A 91 -0.76 4.48 5.63
C SER A 91 -1.81 3.40 5.41
N THR A 92 -2.45 3.35 4.24
CA THR A 92 -3.37 2.24 3.88
C THR A 92 -2.64 1.05 3.25
N LEU A 93 -1.32 1.12 3.08
CA LEU A 93 -0.53 0.08 2.43
C LEU A 93 -0.64 -1.30 3.13
N PRO A 94 -0.62 -1.41 4.47
CA PRO A 94 -0.83 -2.69 5.15
C PRO A 94 -2.15 -3.37 4.79
N LEU A 95 -3.21 -2.60 4.57
CA LEU A 95 -4.52 -3.13 4.15
C LEU A 95 -4.51 -3.66 2.72
N ARG A 96 -3.68 -3.09 1.83
CA ARG A 96 -3.48 -3.62 0.48
C ARG A 96 -2.75 -4.95 0.52
N TYR A 97 -1.74 -5.09 1.38
CA TYR A 97 -1.10 -6.40 1.60
C TYR A 97 -2.05 -7.42 2.23
N ALA A 98 -2.91 -7.00 3.16
CA ALA A 98 -3.96 -7.86 3.70
C ALA A 98 -4.90 -8.38 2.60
N GLN A 99 -5.29 -7.55 1.63
CA GLN A 99 -6.12 -7.98 0.49
C GLN A 99 -5.42 -9.04 -0.38
N VAL A 100 -4.13 -8.86 -0.66
CA VAL A 100 -3.32 -9.86 -1.36
C VAL A 100 -3.32 -11.19 -0.62
N GLU A 101 -3.08 -11.16 0.70
CA GLU A 101 -3.05 -12.35 1.55
C GLU A 101 -4.43 -13.03 1.65
N LEU A 102 -5.51 -12.23 1.68
CA LEU A 102 -6.88 -12.70 1.69
C LEU A 102 -7.32 -13.36 0.37
N SER A 103 -6.67 -13.05 -0.75
CA SER A 103 -7.03 -13.65 -2.05
C SER A 103 -6.97 -15.18 -2.02
N ALA A 104 -6.05 -15.75 -1.23
CA ALA A 104 -5.97 -17.20 -1.04
C ALA A 104 -7.23 -17.79 -0.40
N VAL A 105 -7.72 -17.20 0.71
CA VAL A 105 -8.91 -17.68 1.43
C VAL A 105 -10.20 -17.36 0.67
N LEU A 106 -10.19 -16.33 -0.18
CA LEU A 106 -11.31 -15.93 -1.03
C LEU A 106 -11.38 -16.73 -2.35
N GLY A 107 -10.36 -17.55 -2.65
CA GLY A 107 -10.30 -18.32 -3.90
C GLY A 107 -10.06 -17.46 -5.14
N LEU A 108 -9.49 -16.26 -5.00
CA LEU A 108 -9.33 -15.26 -6.06
C LEU A 108 -7.92 -15.28 -6.67
N ARG A 109 -7.58 -16.33 -7.42
CA ARG A 109 -6.22 -16.55 -7.96
C ARG A 109 -5.73 -15.38 -8.81
N ASP A 110 -6.48 -14.99 -9.83
CA ASP A 110 -6.03 -13.94 -10.75
C ASP A 110 -5.99 -12.56 -10.08
N ALA A 111 -6.88 -12.31 -9.11
CA ALA A 111 -6.92 -11.04 -8.38
C ALA A 111 -5.69 -10.86 -7.48
N ALA A 112 -5.12 -11.94 -6.93
CA ALA A 112 -3.95 -11.88 -6.06
C ALA A 112 -2.77 -11.17 -6.75
N LEU A 113 -2.55 -11.47 -8.03
CA LEU A 113 -1.46 -10.86 -8.81
C LEU A 113 -1.67 -9.39 -9.07
N GLU A 114 -2.86 -9.02 -9.53
CA GLU A 114 -3.18 -7.62 -9.80
C GLU A 114 -3.14 -6.79 -8.52
N GLN A 115 -3.63 -7.33 -7.40
CA GLN A 115 -3.52 -6.69 -6.09
C GLN A 115 -2.07 -6.55 -5.62
N LEU A 116 -1.21 -7.56 -5.87
CA LEU A 116 0.20 -7.47 -5.52
C LEU A 116 0.93 -6.43 -6.39
N ARG A 117 0.65 -6.37 -7.69
CA ARG A 117 1.17 -5.33 -8.59
C ARG A 117 0.78 -3.94 -8.10
N GLU A 118 -0.50 -3.75 -7.77
CA GLU A 118 -0.99 -2.48 -7.23
C GLU A 118 -0.32 -2.15 -5.90
N ALA A 119 -0.26 -3.08 -4.95
CA ALA A 119 0.39 -2.85 -3.65
C ALA A 119 1.88 -2.47 -3.79
N ARG A 120 2.61 -3.11 -4.70
CA ARG A 120 4.01 -2.76 -5.01
C ARG A 120 4.12 -1.36 -5.58
N LEU A 121 3.23 -0.99 -6.50
CA LEU A 121 3.20 0.36 -7.04
C LEU A 121 2.91 1.41 -5.96
N PHE A 122 2.19 1.05 -4.90
CA PHE A 122 1.81 1.99 -3.84
C PHE A 122 2.83 2.00 -2.69
N SER A 123 3.73 1.04 -2.66
CA SER A 123 4.83 0.96 -1.70
C SER A 123 6.01 1.84 -2.09
N PHE A 124 6.75 2.30 -1.09
CA PHE A 124 8.06 2.92 -1.27
C PHE A 124 9.11 2.09 -0.53
N GLY A 125 10.11 1.58 -1.26
CA GLY A 125 11.23 0.83 -0.67
C GLY A 125 11.07 -0.69 -0.78
N LYS A 126 11.37 -1.41 0.31
CA LYS A 126 11.47 -2.88 0.30
C LYS A 126 10.12 -3.52 -0.02
N THR A 127 10.15 -4.54 -0.87
CA THR A 127 9.00 -5.38 -1.17
C THR A 127 8.54 -6.14 0.07
N ASP A 128 7.23 -6.13 0.32
CA ASP A 128 6.62 -6.90 1.39
C ASP A 128 6.71 -8.42 1.12
N THR A 129 7.51 -9.11 1.93
CA THR A 129 7.81 -10.54 1.76
C THR A 129 6.58 -11.41 1.95
N GLY A 130 5.72 -11.07 2.93
CA GLY A 130 4.49 -11.81 3.23
C GLY A 130 3.51 -11.85 2.04
N ALA A 131 3.18 -10.69 1.48
CA ALA A 131 2.26 -10.58 0.35
C ALA A 131 2.82 -11.23 -0.93
N VAL A 132 4.13 -11.10 -1.15
CA VAL A 132 4.82 -11.75 -2.27
C VAL A 132 4.80 -13.28 -2.11
N LEU A 133 5.11 -13.80 -0.92
CA LEU A 133 5.05 -15.23 -0.63
C LEU A 133 3.63 -15.79 -0.75
N ALA A 134 2.62 -15.07 -0.25
CA ALA A 134 1.22 -15.47 -0.37
C ALA A 134 0.81 -15.64 -1.84
N THR A 135 1.17 -14.66 -2.68
CA THR A 135 0.89 -14.69 -4.12
C THR A 135 1.67 -15.81 -4.81
N ALA A 136 2.97 -15.95 -4.54
CA ALA A 136 3.79 -17.00 -5.15
C ALA A 136 3.25 -18.40 -4.80
N ARG A 137 2.88 -18.65 -3.54
CA ARG A 137 2.25 -19.92 -3.12
C ARG A 137 0.89 -20.14 -3.76
N MET A 138 0.14 -19.09 -4.07
CA MET A 138 -1.17 -19.21 -4.73
C MET A 138 -1.04 -19.61 -6.21
N HIS A 139 0.05 -19.21 -6.85
CA HIS A 139 0.32 -19.48 -8.26
C HIS A 139 1.25 -20.66 -8.52
N ASP A 140 1.67 -21.38 -7.46
CA ASP A 140 2.70 -22.42 -7.54
C ASP A 140 4.03 -21.91 -8.16
N ASP A 141 4.33 -20.61 -7.98
CA ASP A 141 5.59 -19.99 -8.43
C ASP A 141 6.73 -20.33 -7.46
N TYR A 142 7.25 -21.55 -7.59
CA TYR A 142 8.29 -22.08 -6.72
C TYR A 142 9.59 -21.29 -6.79
N SER A 143 9.98 -20.78 -7.96
CA SER A 143 11.16 -19.90 -8.08
C SER A 143 10.92 -18.54 -7.39
N GLY A 144 9.69 -18.00 -7.49
CA GLY A 144 9.28 -16.81 -6.74
C GLY A 144 9.34 -17.00 -5.22
N VAL A 145 8.91 -18.16 -4.71
CA VAL A 145 9.00 -18.48 -3.27
C VAL A 145 10.45 -18.55 -2.81
N ILE A 146 11.30 -19.28 -3.53
CA ILE A 146 12.72 -19.43 -3.21
C ILE A 146 13.41 -18.05 -3.20
N SER A 147 13.26 -17.28 -4.28
CA SER A 147 13.91 -15.97 -4.40
C SER A 147 13.50 -15.02 -3.28
N THR A 148 12.20 -14.92 -2.98
CA THR A 148 11.66 -14.05 -1.91
C THR A 148 12.20 -14.46 -0.55
N THR A 149 12.25 -15.76 -0.24
CA THR A 149 12.72 -16.25 1.06
C THR A 149 14.23 -16.05 1.21
N THR A 150 15.02 -16.30 0.15
CA THR A 150 16.49 -16.16 0.20
C THR A 150 16.98 -14.71 0.17
N ALA A 151 16.18 -13.78 -0.36
CA ALA A 151 16.55 -12.37 -0.44
C ALA A 151 16.51 -11.66 0.93
N THR A 152 15.87 -12.28 1.92
CA THR A 152 15.64 -11.68 3.24
C THR A 152 16.39 -12.51 4.28
N PRO A 153 17.57 -12.06 4.78
CA PRO A 153 18.30 -12.80 5.78
C PRO A 153 17.57 -12.72 7.13
N ASN A 154 16.78 -13.74 7.44
CA ASN A 154 16.04 -13.82 8.69
C ASN A 154 16.98 -14.34 9.79
N ARG A 155 17.07 -13.58 10.89
CA ARG A 155 17.73 -14.05 12.12
C ARG A 155 16.70 -14.74 12.98
N ALA A 156 16.80 -16.07 13.10
CA ALA A 156 15.88 -16.90 13.87
C ALA A 156 15.71 -16.45 15.34
N GLU A 157 16.76 -15.86 15.92
CA GLU A 157 16.75 -15.31 17.28
C GLU A 157 15.90 -14.04 17.41
N VAL A 158 15.76 -13.28 16.32
CA VAL A 158 15.03 -12.00 16.29
C VAL A 158 13.55 -12.23 15.98
N ASP A 159 13.26 -13.08 14.99
CA ASP A 159 11.90 -13.46 14.64
C ASP A 159 11.81 -14.95 14.26
N PRO A 160 11.55 -15.83 15.24
CA PRO A 160 11.42 -17.26 14.98
C PRO A 160 10.16 -17.59 14.16
N THR A 161 9.11 -16.78 14.25
CA THR A 161 7.84 -17.00 13.55
C THR A 161 7.98 -16.72 12.05
N GLU A 162 8.53 -15.56 11.68
CA GLU A 162 8.82 -15.23 10.28
C GLU A 162 9.83 -16.21 9.68
N THR A 163 10.85 -16.59 10.45
CA THR A 163 11.83 -17.61 10.04
C THR A 163 11.15 -18.96 9.76
N ALA A 164 10.26 -19.41 10.65
CA ALA A 164 9.51 -20.65 10.45
C ALA A 164 8.60 -20.61 9.22
N GLN A 165 7.92 -19.48 8.97
CA GLN A 165 7.08 -19.31 7.79
C GLN A 165 7.90 -19.37 6.49
N GLY A 166 9.06 -18.71 6.44
CA GLY A 166 9.97 -18.76 5.30
C GLY A 166 10.51 -20.18 5.04
N LEU A 167 11.04 -20.82 6.08
CA LEU A 167 11.58 -22.19 5.98
C LEU A 167 10.50 -23.22 5.57
N GLY A 168 9.28 -23.12 6.13
CA GLY A 168 8.16 -23.98 5.75
C GLY A 168 7.74 -23.77 4.29
N ALA A 169 7.70 -22.52 3.83
CA ALA A 169 7.30 -22.17 2.47
C ALA A 169 8.23 -22.75 1.39
N VAL A 170 9.54 -22.92 1.66
CA VAL A 170 10.53 -23.38 0.67
C VAL A 170 10.66 -24.90 0.54
N LEU A 171 10.12 -25.69 1.47
CA LEU A 171 10.28 -27.16 1.45
C LEU A 171 9.80 -27.80 0.13
N VAL A 172 8.55 -27.54 -0.26
CA VAL A 172 7.98 -28.05 -1.52
C VAL A 172 8.65 -27.42 -2.76
N PRO A 173 8.90 -26.10 -2.82
CA PRO A 173 9.70 -25.50 -3.89
C PRO A 173 11.07 -26.13 -4.11
N TYR A 174 11.81 -26.44 -3.04
CA TYR A 174 13.11 -27.11 -3.14
C TYR A 174 12.96 -28.54 -3.66
N LEU A 175 11.95 -29.29 -3.20
CA LEU A 175 11.62 -30.60 -3.77
C LEU A 175 11.33 -30.50 -5.28
N ALA A 176 10.53 -29.52 -5.70
CA ALA A 176 10.18 -29.29 -7.11
C ALA A 176 11.41 -28.98 -7.98
N HIS A 177 12.39 -28.26 -7.43
CA HIS A 177 13.66 -27.92 -8.09
C HIS A 177 14.75 -28.99 -7.91
N LYS A 178 14.43 -30.15 -7.30
CA LYS A 178 15.40 -31.23 -6.98
C LYS A 178 16.56 -30.78 -6.08
N ARG A 179 16.34 -29.76 -5.26
CA ARG A 179 17.28 -29.19 -4.27
C ARG A 179 17.11 -29.88 -2.92
N LEU A 180 17.39 -31.19 -2.89
CA LEU A 180 17.04 -32.05 -1.75
C LEU A 180 17.84 -31.72 -0.48
N VAL A 181 19.10 -31.32 -0.63
CA VAL A 181 19.96 -30.96 0.51
C VAL A 181 19.38 -29.72 1.21
N GLU A 182 19.05 -28.68 0.44
CA GLU A 182 18.48 -27.45 0.99
C GLU A 182 17.09 -27.67 1.59
N ALA A 183 16.31 -28.61 1.05
CA ALA A 183 15.03 -29.01 1.64
C ALA A 183 15.23 -29.67 3.01
N GLU A 184 16.18 -30.59 3.14
CA GLU A 184 16.47 -31.26 4.42
C GLU A 184 17.11 -30.31 5.44
N ASP A 185 17.97 -29.37 5.00
CA ASP A 185 18.52 -28.33 5.86
C ASP A 185 17.43 -27.40 6.41
N ALA A 186 16.48 -26.99 5.55
CA ALA A 186 15.32 -26.21 5.99
C ALA A 186 14.42 -27.00 6.95
N PHE A 187 14.19 -28.28 6.67
CA PHE A 187 13.42 -29.19 7.54
C PHE A 187 14.07 -29.34 8.93
N ALA A 188 15.38 -29.56 8.96
CA ALA A 188 16.14 -29.67 10.20
C ALA A 188 16.10 -28.37 10.99
N SER A 189 16.30 -27.23 10.31
CA SER A 189 16.26 -25.89 10.91
C SER A 189 14.91 -25.60 11.58
N LEU A 190 13.79 -25.95 10.93
CA LEU A 190 12.45 -25.82 11.52
C LEU A 190 12.31 -26.57 12.85
N SER A 191 12.96 -27.74 12.98
CA SER A 191 12.87 -28.58 14.16
C SER A 191 13.66 -28.02 15.36
N CYS A 192 14.56 -27.06 15.11
CA CYS A 192 15.35 -26.38 16.13
C CYS A 192 14.69 -25.09 16.66
N LEU A 193 13.64 -24.60 16.01
CA LEU A 193 12.96 -23.37 16.42
C LEU A 193 12.03 -23.61 17.62
N ARG A 194 12.03 -22.66 18.56
CA ARG A 194 11.02 -22.59 19.62
C ARG A 194 9.88 -21.70 19.13
N LEU A 195 8.72 -22.29 18.87
CA LEU A 195 7.58 -21.63 18.24
C LEU A 195 6.36 -21.64 19.16
N PRO A 196 5.50 -20.60 19.10
CA PRO A 196 4.16 -20.67 19.67
C PRO A 196 3.38 -21.87 19.12
N ASP A 197 2.49 -22.45 19.91
CA ASP A 197 1.80 -23.73 19.58
C ASP A 197 1.11 -23.69 18.20
N VAL A 198 0.42 -22.60 17.86
CA VAL A 198 -0.27 -22.45 16.56
C VAL A 198 0.72 -22.38 15.39
N VAL A 199 1.89 -21.75 15.57
CA VAL A 199 2.94 -21.65 14.55
C VAL A 199 3.66 -23.00 14.40
N ALA A 200 3.91 -23.70 15.50
CA ALA A 200 4.46 -25.05 15.49
C ALA A 200 3.54 -26.03 14.74
N LEU A 201 2.23 -25.91 14.96
CA LEU A 201 1.21 -26.69 14.26
C LEU A 201 1.19 -26.41 12.75
N GLN A 202 1.33 -25.15 12.32
CA GLN A 202 1.48 -24.79 10.91
C GLN A 202 2.77 -25.37 10.31
N SER A 203 3.91 -25.23 11.00
CA SER A 203 5.20 -25.80 10.59
C SER A 203 5.15 -27.33 10.45
N LEU A 204 4.38 -28.00 11.30
CA LEU A 204 4.13 -29.44 11.16
C LEU A 204 3.39 -29.74 9.85
N GLY A 205 2.37 -28.95 9.48
CA GLY A 205 1.65 -29.08 8.21
C GLY A 205 2.57 -28.99 6.99
N ASP A 206 3.39 -27.93 6.90
CA ASP A 206 4.34 -27.75 5.78
C ASP A 206 5.35 -28.92 5.70
N ARG A 207 5.83 -29.42 6.84
CA ARG A 207 6.72 -30.59 6.93
C ARG A 207 6.05 -31.89 6.48
N LEU A 208 4.78 -32.11 6.86
CA LEU A 208 4.03 -33.29 6.46
C LEU A 208 3.74 -33.29 4.95
N GLU A 209 3.42 -32.13 4.36
CA GLU A 209 3.26 -32.01 2.91
C GLU A 209 4.55 -32.35 2.17
N TYR A 210 5.70 -31.84 2.64
CA TYR A 210 7.00 -32.19 2.09
C TYR A 210 7.31 -33.69 2.19
N LEU A 211 7.13 -34.30 3.38
CA LEU A 211 7.41 -35.72 3.59
C LEU A 211 6.46 -36.62 2.78
N GLY A 212 5.19 -36.23 2.67
CA GLY A 212 4.22 -36.88 1.79
C GLY A 212 4.68 -36.83 0.33
N LEU A 213 4.99 -35.65 -0.20
CA LEU A 213 5.39 -35.51 -1.61
C LEU A 213 6.74 -36.17 -1.93
N SER A 214 7.66 -36.22 -0.97
CA SER A 214 8.95 -36.92 -1.11
C SER A 214 8.87 -38.43 -0.81
N SER A 215 7.67 -38.98 -0.61
CA SER A 215 7.41 -40.38 -0.29
C SER A 215 8.10 -40.88 0.99
N GLN A 216 8.44 -39.98 1.92
CA GLN A 216 9.01 -40.28 3.24
C GLN A 216 7.91 -40.50 4.30
N TRP A 217 6.87 -41.27 3.97
CA TRP A 217 5.67 -41.43 4.80
C TRP A 217 5.95 -42.07 6.17
N GLN A 218 6.95 -42.96 6.28
CA GLN A 218 7.35 -43.55 7.57
C GLN A 218 7.89 -42.48 8.53
N ARG A 219 8.72 -41.56 8.01
CA ARG A 219 9.26 -40.43 8.78
C ARG A 219 8.15 -39.47 9.20
N ALA A 220 7.15 -39.27 8.34
CA ALA A 220 5.98 -38.46 8.68
C ALA A 220 5.13 -39.08 9.80
N ILE A 221 4.83 -40.38 9.73
CA ILE A 221 4.09 -41.07 10.81
C ILE A 221 4.88 -41.05 12.13
N ALA A 222 6.20 -41.24 12.06
CA ALA A 222 7.07 -41.09 13.24
C ALA A 222 7.01 -39.66 13.80
N LEU A 223 7.08 -38.63 12.94
CA LEU A 223 6.96 -37.23 13.35
C LEU A 223 5.61 -36.98 14.06
N MET A 224 4.50 -37.50 13.53
CA MET A 224 3.18 -37.38 14.15
C MET A 224 3.08 -38.04 15.52
N ARG A 225 3.88 -39.07 15.81
CA ARG A 225 3.92 -39.73 17.13
C ARG A 225 4.67 -38.91 18.18
N HIS A 226 5.65 -38.12 17.74
CA HIS A 226 6.58 -37.44 18.64
C HIS A 226 6.32 -35.94 18.80
N VAL A 227 5.58 -35.33 17.87
CA VAL A 227 5.22 -33.90 17.95
C VAL A 227 3.83 -33.77 18.57
N PRO A 228 3.71 -33.11 19.74
CA PRO A 228 2.40 -32.91 20.37
C PRO A 228 1.54 -31.97 19.52
N MET A 229 0.29 -32.36 19.26
CA MET A 229 -0.69 -31.58 18.50
C MET A 229 -1.35 -30.50 19.39
N LYS A 230 -0.58 -29.50 19.80
CA LYS A 230 -1.09 -28.33 20.55
C LYS A 230 -1.58 -27.21 19.61
N GLY A 231 -2.35 -26.27 20.13
CA GLY A 231 -2.80 -25.08 19.38
C GLY A 231 -4.02 -25.29 18.47
N VAL A 232 -4.61 -26.50 18.41
CA VAL A 232 -5.77 -26.81 17.54
C VAL A 232 -6.98 -25.92 17.85
N ALA A 233 -7.25 -25.63 19.13
CA ALA A 233 -8.38 -24.81 19.54
C ALA A 233 -8.27 -23.33 19.11
N GLU A 234 -7.03 -22.85 18.91
CA GLU A 234 -6.69 -21.47 18.54
C GLU A 234 -6.45 -21.31 17.03
N ALA A 235 -6.21 -22.42 16.32
CA ALA A 235 -5.96 -22.45 14.89
C ALA A 235 -7.22 -22.06 14.08
N SER A 236 -6.98 -21.43 12.93
CA SER A 236 -8.03 -21.12 11.97
C SER A 236 -8.41 -22.35 11.14
N ALA A 237 -9.61 -22.33 10.55
CA ALA A 237 -10.06 -23.39 9.66
C ALA A 237 -9.11 -23.53 8.46
N TRP A 238 -8.63 -22.41 7.92
CA TRP A 238 -7.64 -22.39 6.85
C TRP A 238 -6.36 -23.15 7.23
N ARG A 239 -5.80 -22.91 8.42
CA ARG A 239 -4.60 -23.61 8.89
C ARG A 239 -4.86 -25.11 9.05
N LEU A 240 -5.95 -25.49 9.71
CA LEU A 240 -6.30 -26.90 9.92
C LEU A 240 -6.54 -27.65 8.60
N MET A 241 -7.19 -27.01 7.63
CA MET A 241 -7.38 -27.55 6.28
C MET A 241 -6.04 -27.80 5.58
N ASN A 242 -5.11 -26.85 5.65
CA ASN A 242 -3.78 -27.00 5.04
C ASN A 242 -2.95 -28.12 5.70
N ILE A 243 -3.07 -28.31 7.02
CA ILE A 243 -2.42 -29.42 7.73
C ILE A 243 -3.06 -30.75 7.33
N ALA A 244 -4.39 -30.79 7.21
CA ALA A 244 -5.10 -31.98 6.73
C ALA A 244 -4.69 -32.39 5.31
N VAL A 245 -4.38 -31.44 4.42
CA VAL A 245 -3.80 -31.74 3.10
C VAL A 245 -2.45 -32.46 3.23
N GLY A 246 -1.55 -31.98 4.09
CA GLY A 246 -0.26 -32.63 4.35
C GLY A 246 -0.42 -34.04 4.93
N LEU A 247 -1.34 -34.21 5.89
CA LEU A 247 -1.69 -35.52 6.44
C LEU A 247 -2.26 -36.47 5.38
N ALA A 248 -3.17 -36.00 4.52
CA ALA A 248 -3.76 -36.78 3.45
C ALA A 248 -2.69 -37.30 2.47
N LEU A 249 -1.71 -36.47 2.11
CA LEU A 249 -0.60 -36.87 1.26
C LEU A 249 0.24 -37.99 1.90
N VAL A 250 0.53 -37.89 3.19
CA VAL A 250 1.25 -38.94 3.93
C VAL A 250 0.47 -40.25 3.91
N MET A 251 -0.83 -40.23 4.22
CA MET A 251 -1.65 -41.45 4.22
C MET A 251 -1.79 -42.04 2.81
N ARG A 252 -1.91 -41.19 1.78
CA ARG A 252 -1.96 -41.61 0.38
C ARG A 252 -0.70 -42.35 -0.04
N GLU A 253 0.48 -41.81 0.29
CA GLU A 253 1.74 -42.46 -0.05
C GLU A 253 1.97 -43.75 0.75
N ALA A 254 1.56 -43.79 2.01
CA ALA A 254 1.57 -45.03 2.79
C ALA A 254 0.63 -46.09 2.17
N ASN A 255 -0.57 -45.70 1.73
CA ASN A 255 -1.50 -46.58 1.02
C ASN A 255 -0.92 -47.11 -0.30
N ARG A 256 -0.26 -46.24 -1.08
CA ARG A 256 0.44 -46.61 -2.33
C ARG A 256 1.59 -47.59 -2.10
N ALA A 257 2.20 -47.57 -0.91
CA ALA A 257 3.22 -48.51 -0.49
C ALA A 257 2.63 -49.79 0.18
N ASP A 258 1.36 -50.13 -0.09
CA ASP A 258 0.63 -51.27 0.47
C ASP A 258 0.52 -51.27 2.01
N TYR A 259 0.73 -50.13 2.66
CA TYR A 259 0.64 -50.01 4.12
C TYR A 259 -0.78 -49.73 4.63
N GLY A 260 -1.76 -49.58 3.73
CA GLY A 260 -3.10 -49.08 4.08
C GLY A 260 -3.92 -49.90 5.09
N LYS A 261 -3.66 -51.21 5.19
CA LYS A 261 -4.34 -52.12 6.13
C LYS A 261 -3.76 -52.07 7.55
N HIS A 262 -2.62 -51.42 7.74
CA HIS A 262 -1.96 -51.35 9.03
C HIS A 262 -2.53 -50.24 9.89
N ALA A 263 -2.39 -50.39 11.20
CA ALA A 263 -2.77 -49.39 12.18
C ALA A 263 -1.91 -48.11 12.01
N LEU A 264 -2.55 -46.95 12.13
CA LEU A 264 -1.89 -45.64 12.07
C LEU A 264 -0.81 -45.51 13.16
N GLY A 265 -1.08 -46.07 14.34
CA GLY A 265 -0.16 -46.07 15.48
C GLY A 265 0.06 -44.69 16.11
N THR A 266 -0.83 -43.73 15.83
CA THR A 266 -0.95 -42.45 16.53
C THR A 266 -2.40 -42.01 16.49
N SER A 267 -2.84 -41.25 17.49
CA SER A 267 -4.21 -40.72 17.54
C SER A 267 -4.21 -39.25 17.13
N VAL A 268 -5.25 -38.85 16.39
CA VAL A 268 -5.52 -37.45 16.03
C VAL A 268 -6.93 -37.12 16.49
N SER A 269 -7.07 -36.13 17.36
CA SER A 269 -8.37 -35.71 17.90
C SER A 269 -8.46 -34.19 17.82
N TRP A 270 -9.19 -33.69 16.82
CA TRP A 270 -9.47 -32.28 16.64
C TRP A 270 -10.96 -32.04 16.79
N LYS A 271 -11.33 -31.36 17.89
CA LYS A 271 -12.68 -30.82 18.10
C LYS A 271 -12.75 -29.42 17.54
N THR A 272 -13.55 -29.21 16.50
CA THR A 272 -13.64 -27.90 15.83
C THR A 272 -15.08 -27.54 15.47
N PRO A 273 -15.43 -26.24 15.39
CA PRO A 273 -16.76 -25.82 14.92
C PRO A 273 -17.08 -26.22 13.47
N TRP A 274 -16.06 -26.58 12.69
CA TRP A 274 -16.20 -26.87 11.27
C TRP A 274 -16.34 -28.36 10.97
N GLY A 275 -16.27 -29.20 12.01
CA GLY A 275 -16.28 -30.66 11.94
C GLY A 275 -15.22 -31.25 12.85
N ASP A 276 -15.42 -32.50 13.27
CA ASP A 276 -14.44 -33.22 14.09
C ASP A 276 -13.53 -34.08 13.20
N LEU A 277 -12.25 -34.14 13.54
CA LEU A 277 -11.31 -35.13 13.02
C LEU A 277 -10.91 -36.05 14.17
N GLU A 278 -11.46 -37.26 14.18
CA GLU A 278 -11.19 -38.26 15.21
C GLU A 278 -10.59 -39.50 14.57
N LEU A 279 -9.37 -39.83 15.00
CA LEU A 279 -8.63 -41.01 14.63
C LEU A 279 -7.94 -41.57 15.87
N THR A 280 -8.08 -42.87 16.06
CA THR A 280 -7.39 -43.63 17.08
C THR A 280 -6.13 -44.27 16.51
N ALA A 281 -5.20 -44.63 17.39
CA ALA A 281 -3.99 -45.35 17.00
C ALA A 281 -4.27 -46.70 16.31
N TRP A 282 -5.47 -47.27 16.45
CA TRP A 282 -5.87 -48.56 15.88
C TRP A 282 -6.55 -48.45 14.51
N ASP A 283 -6.97 -47.24 14.12
CA ASP A 283 -7.56 -47.02 12.81
C ASP A 283 -6.56 -47.34 11.70
N THR A 284 -7.07 -47.89 10.60
CA THR A 284 -6.21 -48.23 9.46
C THR A 284 -5.77 -46.98 8.73
N VAL A 285 -4.59 -47.01 8.11
CA VAL A 285 -4.08 -45.89 7.30
C VAL A 285 -5.03 -45.54 6.14
N ALA A 286 -5.69 -46.54 5.56
CA ALA A 286 -6.73 -46.33 4.55
C ALA A 286 -7.93 -45.56 5.11
N HIS A 287 -8.44 -45.96 6.28
CA HIS A 287 -9.53 -45.24 6.95
C HIS A 287 -9.12 -43.80 7.31
N ALA A 288 -7.91 -43.63 7.85
CA ALA A 288 -7.36 -42.32 8.18
C ALA A 288 -7.33 -41.39 6.96
N TYR A 289 -6.91 -41.91 5.79
CA TYR A 289 -6.94 -41.15 4.54
C TYR A 289 -8.34 -40.63 4.20
N ASP A 290 -9.36 -41.49 4.27
CA ASP A 290 -10.74 -41.11 3.94
C ASP A 290 -11.29 -40.04 4.90
N VAL A 291 -11.05 -40.20 6.22
CA VAL A 291 -11.52 -39.24 7.23
C VAL A 291 -10.81 -37.90 7.10
N ILE A 292 -9.48 -37.90 6.91
CA ILE A 292 -8.67 -36.68 6.78
C ILE A 292 -9.05 -35.91 5.51
N THR A 293 -9.21 -36.59 4.38
CA THR A 293 -9.63 -35.95 3.13
C THR A 293 -11.06 -35.42 3.22
N GLY A 294 -11.96 -36.16 3.86
CA GLY A 294 -13.32 -35.71 4.17
C GLY A 294 -13.34 -34.43 5.01
N PHE A 295 -12.50 -34.34 6.05
CA PHE A 295 -12.35 -33.15 6.87
C PHE A 295 -11.85 -31.94 6.07
N ALA A 296 -10.79 -32.10 5.27
CA ALA A 296 -10.25 -31.03 4.44
C ALA A 296 -11.28 -30.51 3.42
N ARG A 297 -11.99 -31.43 2.75
CA ARG A 297 -13.08 -31.12 1.81
C ARG A 297 -14.23 -30.38 2.49
N GLY A 298 -14.62 -30.81 3.69
CA GLY A 298 -15.68 -30.18 4.47
C GLY A 298 -15.39 -28.71 4.75
N ILE A 299 -14.15 -28.37 5.16
CA ILE A 299 -13.75 -26.98 5.38
C ILE A 299 -13.71 -26.19 4.07
N ALA A 300 -13.13 -26.75 3.00
CA ALA A 300 -13.04 -26.07 1.70
C ALA A 300 -14.41 -25.73 1.12
N LEU A 301 -15.39 -26.63 1.24
CA LEU A 301 -16.76 -26.40 0.81
C LEU A 301 -17.42 -25.24 1.56
N ARG A 302 -17.12 -25.05 2.85
CA ARG A 302 -17.62 -23.89 3.61
C ARG A 302 -17.03 -22.58 3.10
N PHE A 303 -15.72 -22.55 2.80
CA PHE A 303 -15.10 -21.38 2.18
C PHE A 303 -15.71 -21.05 0.83
N ASP A 304 -15.88 -22.06 -0.02
CA ASP A 304 -16.47 -21.91 -1.35
C ASP A 304 -17.92 -21.41 -1.27
N ALA A 305 -18.71 -21.94 -0.33
CA ALA A 305 -20.06 -21.45 -0.04
C ALA A 305 -20.06 -19.98 0.41
N ARG A 306 -19.16 -19.59 1.32
CA ARG A 306 -18.98 -18.19 1.75
C ARG A 306 -18.58 -17.28 0.58
N ASN A 307 -17.68 -17.75 -0.28
CA ASN A 307 -17.08 -16.96 -1.34
C ASN A 307 -17.96 -16.87 -2.60
N GLY A 308 -18.89 -17.81 -2.80
CA GLY A 308 -19.68 -17.95 -4.01
C GLY A 308 -18.85 -18.45 -5.21
N ASN A 309 -17.78 -19.20 -4.97
CA ASN A 309 -16.91 -19.78 -6.00
C ASN A 309 -16.43 -21.19 -5.58
N ASN A 310 -15.59 -21.84 -6.40
CA ASN A 310 -15.01 -23.16 -6.11
C ASN A 310 -13.47 -23.12 -5.97
N GLY A 311 -12.91 -21.93 -5.72
CA GLY A 311 -11.46 -21.71 -5.81
C GLY A 311 -10.68 -22.46 -4.72
N VAL A 312 -11.27 -22.59 -3.52
CA VAL A 312 -10.61 -23.26 -2.40
C VAL A 312 -10.69 -24.78 -2.55
N SER A 313 -11.86 -25.35 -2.84
CA SER A 313 -11.99 -26.80 -3.09
C SER A 313 -11.13 -27.26 -4.26
N TYR A 314 -11.15 -26.55 -5.38
CA TYR A 314 -10.32 -26.89 -6.54
C TYR A 314 -8.83 -26.93 -6.17
N ARG A 315 -8.35 -25.93 -5.42
CA ARG A 315 -6.94 -25.86 -4.99
C ARG A 315 -6.57 -26.99 -4.05
N ILE A 316 -7.40 -27.33 -3.06
CA ILE A 316 -7.07 -28.40 -2.12
C ILE A 316 -7.09 -29.78 -2.80
N GLU A 317 -8.00 -30.04 -3.74
CA GLU A 317 -7.99 -31.29 -4.52
C GLU A 317 -6.72 -31.39 -5.35
N MET A 318 -6.33 -30.31 -6.04
CA MET A 318 -5.10 -30.26 -6.84
C MET A 318 -3.83 -30.47 -6.00
N ARG A 319 -3.83 -30.06 -4.73
CA ARG A 319 -2.73 -30.30 -3.78
C ARG A 319 -2.75 -31.72 -3.23
N MET A 320 -3.90 -32.22 -2.79
CA MET A 320 -4.03 -33.61 -2.30
C MET A 320 -3.77 -34.65 -3.40
N ALA A 321 -3.96 -34.30 -4.67
CA ALA A 321 -3.62 -35.11 -5.84
C ALA A 321 -2.20 -34.87 -6.39
N ALA A 322 -1.44 -33.92 -5.83
CA ALA A 322 -0.12 -33.56 -6.36
C ALA A 322 0.88 -34.71 -6.21
N GLU A 323 1.84 -34.77 -7.14
CA GLU A 323 2.94 -35.74 -7.14
C GLU A 323 4.26 -35.00 -7.38
N ALA A 324 5.36 -35.46 -6.76
CA ALA A 324 6.65 -34.79 -6.86
C ALA A 324 7.11 -34.58 -8.31
N ALA A 325 6.90 -35.57 -9.19
CA ALA A 325 7.28 -35.50 -10.60
C ALA A 325 6.56 -34.38 -11.37
N GLY A 326 5.34 -34.01 -10.94
CA GLY A 326 4.51 -32.99 -11.56
C GLY A 326 4.62 -31.60 -10.94
N LEU A 327 5.50 -31.39 -9.96
CA LEU A 327 5.66 -30.08 -9.32
C LEU A 327 6.40 -29.09 -10.24
N ALA A 328 7.49 -29.53 -10.88
CA ALA A 328 8.32 -28.65 -11.70
C ALA A 328 7.54 -28.00 -12.87
N SER A 329 6.58 -28.72 -13.46
CA SER A 329 5.74 -28.21 -14.56
C SER A 329 4.74 -27.14 -14.13
N ARG A 330 4.52 -26.95 -12.82
CA ARG A 330 3.63 -25.91 -12.27
C ARG A 330 4.35 -24.58 -12.00
N SER A 331 5.69 -24.56 -12.03
CA SER A 331 6.50 -23.38 -11.76
C SER A 331 6.74 -22.56 -13.03
N TYR A 332 6.05 -21.41 -13.15
CA TYR A 332 6.25 -20.48 -14.27
C TYR A 332 7.31 -19.39 -14.00
N GLY A 333 7.94 -19.39 -12.82
CA GLY A 333 9.21 -18.72 -12.52
C GLY A 333 9.26 -17.19 -12.65
N THR A 334 8.12 -16.53 -12.84
CA THR A 334 8.06 -15.11 -13.26
C THR A 334 6.87 -14.35 -12.68
N VAL A 335 6.04 -15.02 -11.87
CA VAL A 335 4.74 -14.50 -11.46
C VAL A 335 4.91 -13.38 -10.43
N THR A 336 5.95 -13.45 -9.60
CA THR A 336 6.30 -12.38 -8.66
C THR A 336 7.50 -11.55 -9.06
N SER A 337 8.19 -11.83 -10.17
CA SER A 337 9.26 -10.95 -10.64
C SER A 337 8.70 -9.63 -11.16
N ALA A 338 9.36 -8.50 -10.87
CA ALA A 338 9.05 -7.26 -11.59
C ALA A 338 9.22 -7.54 -13.09
N VAL A 339 8.20 -7.21 -13.89
CA VAL A 339 8.17 -7.48 -15.33
C VAL A 339 9.51 -7.10 -15.96
N PRO A 340 10.15 -7.96 -16.78
CA PRO A 340 11.37 -7.60 -17.48
C PRO A 340 11.07 -6.44 -18.42
N VAL A 341 11.32 -5.22 -17.96
CA VAL A 341 11.15 -4.02 -18.77
C VAL A 341 12.35 -3.90 -19.70
N ASP A 342 12.08 -3.64 -20.98
CA ASP A 342 13.11 -3.37 -21.97
C ASP A 342 14.04 -2.24 -21.48
N ARG A 343 15.32 -2.55 -21.28
CA ARG A 343 16.34 -1.60 -20.81
C ARG A 343 16.47 -0.38 -21.70
N SER A 344 16.17 -0.52 -23.00
CA SER A 344 16.16 0.62 -23.92
C SER A 344 15.02 1.59 -23.61
N ARG A 345 13.86 1.07 -23.21
CA ARG A 345 12.71 1.86 -22.77
C ARG A 345 12.96 2.55 -21.44
N LEU A 346 13.60 1.87 -20.49
CA LEU A 346 13.97 2.45 -19.19
C LEU A 346 14.88 3.69 -19.33
N ARG A 347 15.76 3.69 -20.32
CA ARG A 347 16.69 4.82 -20.57
C ARG A 347 16.04 5.99 -21.34
N ASN A 348 14.88 5.79 -21.96
CA ASN A 348 14.22 6.83 -22.74
C ASN A 348 13.22 7.64 -21.90
N GLN A 349 13.74 8.38 -20.93
CA GLN A 349 12.96 9.19 -19.99
C GLN A 349 12.06 10.23 -20.69
N GLY A 350 12.48 10.76 -21.85
CA GLY A 350 11.68 11.70 -22.63
C GLY A 350 10.42 11.07 -23.22
N ALA A 351 10.50 9.84 -23.73
CA ALA A 351 9.34 9.09 -24.19
C ALA A 351 8.40 8.75 -23.02
N LEU A 352 8.95 8.32 -21.88
CA LEU A 352 8.18 8.03 -20.68
C LEU A 352 7.43 9.26 -20.16
N LEU A 353 8.08 10.42 -20.12
CA LEU A 353 7.44 11.68 -19.72
C LEU A 353 6.25 12.03 -20.64
N LYS A 354 6.40 11.84 -21.95
CA LYS A 354 5.34 12.07 -22.93
C LYS A 354 4.16 11.11 -22.70
N GLU A 355 4.42 9.82 -22.47
CA GLU A 355 3.39 8.82 -22.18
C GLU A 355 2.63 9.17 -20.89
N VAL A 356 3.33 9.57 -19.82
CA VAL A 356 2.69 9.97 -18.55
C VAL A 356 1.81 11.20 -18.75
N ARG A 357 2.28 12.23 -19.47
CA ARG A 357 1.49 13.44 -19.77
C ARG A 357 0.24 13.12 -20.59
N GLU A 358 0.34 12.19 -21.55
CA GLU A 358 -0.81 11.70 -22.32
C GLU A 358 -1.84 11.04 -21.40
N LEU A 359 -1.42 10.14 -20.52
CA LEU A 359 -2.29 9.46 -19.57
C LEU A 359 -2.97 10.42 -18.58
N LEU A 360 -2.24 11.41 -18.07
CA LEU A 360 -2.79 12.46 -17.21
C LEU A 360 -3.82 13.32 -17.96
N THR A 361 -3.65 13.53 -19.26
CA THR A 361 -4.61 14.25 -20.09
C THR A 361 -5.87 13.42 -20.34
N LEU A 362 -5.70 12.15 -20.70
CA LEU A 362 -6.81 11.21 -20.94
C LEU A 362 -7.64 10.99 -19.67
N SER A 363 -6.99 10.81 -18.52
CA SER A 363 -7.67 10.58 -17.24
C SER A 363 -8.49 11.78 -16.77
N ARG A 364 -8.09 13.02 -17.09
CA ARG A 364 -8.91 14.21 -16.82
C ARG A 364 -10.19 14.27 -17.65
N GLY A 365 -10.15 13.75 -18.89
CA GLY A 365 -11.30 13.77 -19.79
C GLY A 365 -12.28 12.62 -19.54
N TYR A 366 -11.76 11.40 -19.38
CA TYR A 366 -12.56 10.17 -19.35
C TYR A 366 -12.58 9.46 -17.97
N GLY A 367 -11.86 9.98 -16.98
CA GLY A 367 -11.58 9.29 -15.72
C GLY A 367 -10.39 8.33 -15.83
N MET A 368 -9.86 7.87 -14.69
CA MET A 368 -8.69 6.98 -14.67
C MET A 368 -9.03 5.55 -15.10
N GLU A 369 -10.26 5.09 -14.86
CA GLU A 369 -10.65 3.69 -15.05
C GLU A 369 -10.41 3.15 -16.48
N PRO A 370 -10.80 3.85 -17.56
CA PRO A 370 -10.58 3.36 -18.93
C PRO A 370 -9.11 3.20 -19.31
N VAL A 371 -8.20 3.91 -18.65
CA VAL A 371 -6.76 3.89 -18.92
C VAL A 371 -5.95 3.24 -17.79
N ARG A 372 -6.61 2.68 -16.77
CA ARG A 372 -5.98 2.23 -15.52
C ARG A 372 -4.85 1.22 -15.75
N GLN A 373 -5.08 0.20 -16.56
CA GLN A 373 -4.04 -0.81 -16.85
C GLN A 373 -2.82 -0.23 -17.58
N ARG A 374 -3.06 0.66 -18.57
CA ARG A 374 -1.98 1.37 -19.27
C ARG A 374 -1.22 2.27 -18.29
N ALA A 375 -1.95 2.98 -17.42
CA ALA A 375 -1.37 3.84 -16.40
C ALA A 375 -0.53 3.06 -15.37
N MET A 376 -1.02 1.91 -14.89
CA MET A 376 -0.24 1.03 -14.00
C MET A 376 1.04 0.53 -14.67
N SER A 377 0.95 0.02 -15.90
CA SER A 377 2.13 -0.48 -16.62
C SER A 377 3.17 0.62 -16.90
N THR A 378 2.72 1.82 -17.29
CA THR A 378 3.61 2.98 -17.44
C THR A 378 4.22 3.38 -16.09
N ALA A 379 3.44 3.37 -15.01
CA ALA A 379 3.93 3.72 -13.68
C ALA A 379 4.99 2.72 -13.16
N GLU A 380 4.81 1.42 -13.40
CA GLU A 380 5.82 0.39 -13.12
C GLU A 380 7.12 0.63 -13.90
N THR A 381 7.00 0.94 -15.19
CA THR A 381 8.14 1.25 -16.08
C THR A 381 8.89 2.50 -15.61
N VAL A 382 8.17 3.56 -15.24
CA VAL A 382 8.77 4.81 -14.74
C VAL A 382 9.44 4.60 -13.39
N SER A 383 8.80 3.84 -12.49
CA SER A 383 9.39 3.47 -11.21
C SER A 383 10.72 2.73 -11.38
N ALA A 384 10.80 1.79 -12.32
CA ALA A 384 12.03 1.07 -12.62
C ALA A 384 13.09 2.01 -13.23
N SER A 385 12.69 2.87 -14.17
CA SER A 385 13.57 3.85 -14.83
C SER A 385 14.20 4.81 -13.83
N LEU A 386 13.43 5.30 -12.85
CA LEU A 386 13.91 6.22 -11.82
C LEU A 386 14.77 5.55 -10.75
N SER A 387 14.72 4.21 -10.64
CA SER A 387 15.55 3.43 -9.72
C SER A 387 16.92 3.07 -10.31
N ASP A 388 17.04 3.03 -11.65
CA ASP A 388 18.33 2.87 -12.33
C ASP A 388 19.19 4.13 -12.15
N VAL A 389 20.52 3.97 -12.14
CA VAL A 389 21.45 5.11 -11.98
C VAL A 389 21.20 6.14 -13.08
N VAL A 390 20.83 7.34 -12.65
CA VAL A 390 20.55 8.48 -13.52
C VAL A 390 21.84 9.27 -13.75
N ASP A 391 22.14 9.58 -15.01
CA ASP A 391 23.22 10.50 -15.40
C ASP A 391 22.84 11.94 -15.03
N ASP A 392 23.74 12.65 -14.35
CA ASP A 392 23.56 14.05 -13.92
C ASP A 392 23.27 14.99 -15.12
N SER A 393 23.68 14.60 -16.34
CA SER A 393 23.41 15.37 -17.57
C SER A 393 21.92 15.50 -17.94
N ALA A 394 21.04 14.68 -17.33
CA ALA A 394 19.60 14.65 -17.62
C ALA A 394 18.72 15.10 -16.43
N LEU A 395 19.29 15.79 -15.43
CA LEU A 395 18.61 16.06 -14.17
C LEU A 395 17.27 16.82 -14.31
N GLU A 396 17.19 17.81 -15.21
CA GLU A 396 15.94 18.55 -15.47
C GLU A 396 14.83 17.63 -15.98
N LEU A 397 15.14 16.76 -16.95
CA LEU A 397 14.18 15.80 -17.52
C LEU A 397 13.71 14.80 -16.45
N VAL A 398 14.60 14.40 -15.56
CA VAL A 398 14.31 13.46 -14.47
C VAL A 398 13.38 14.10 -13.46
N VAL A 399 13.60 15.36 -13.08
CA VAL A 399 12.70 16.10 -12.17
C VAL A 399 11.32 16.27 -12.80
N ASP A 400 11.25 16.60 -14.09
CA ASP A 400 9.99 16.68 -14.83
C ASP A 400 9.25 15.33 -14.85
N LEU A 401 9.98 14.23 -15.05
CA LEU A 401 9.44 12.88 -15.00
C LEU A 401 8.93 12.51 -13.61
N ARG A 402 9.68 12.82 -12.55
CA ARG A 402 9.25 12.58 -11.16
C ARG A 402 7.99 13.36 -10.78
N LEU A 403 7.89 14.62 -11.19
CA LEU A 403 6.69 15.44 -11.01
C LEU A 403 5.49 14.86 -11.76
N ALA A 404 5.67 14.43 -13.02
CA ALA A 404 4.62 13.77 -13.78
C ALA A 404 4.23 12.41 -13.17
N PHE A 405 5.21 11.65 -12.69
CA PHE A 405 5.03 10.34 -12.07
C PHE A 405 4.27 10.43 -10.74
N GLY A 406 4.64 11.35 -9.85
CA GLY A 406 3.91 11.57 -8.59
C GLY A 406 2.45 11.96 -8.83
N ARG A 407 2.17 12.77 -9.87
CA ARG A 407 0.78 13.07 -10.29
C ARG A 407 0.05 11.84 -10.81
N LEU A 408 0.72 10.99 -11.59
CA LEU A 408 0.14 9.73 -12.06
C LEU A 408 -0.17 8.79 -10.90
N LEU A 409 0.74 8.69 -9.92
CA LEU A 409 0.53 7.93 -8.68
C LEU A 409 -0.67 8.46 -7.90
N ALA A 410 -0.79 9.77 -7.70
CA ALA A 410 -1.94 10.39 -7.04
C ALA A 410 -3.25 10.09 -7.79
N ALA A 411 -3.25 10.18 -9.11
CA ALA A 411 -4.41 9.83 -9.94
C ALA A 411 -4.79 8.34 -9.88
N LEU A 412 -3.82 7.45 -9.63
CA LEU A 412 -4.06 6.03 -9.36
C LEU A 412 -4.54 5.76 -7.91
N GLY A 413 -4.48 6.76 -7.03
CA GLY A 413 -4.81 6.63 -5.60
C GLY A 413 -3.62 6.28 -4.71
N ALA A 414 -2.40 6.24 -5.24
CA ALA A 414 -1.15 5.99 -4.51
C ALA A 414 -0.63 7.26 -3.81
N ASN A 415 -1.51 7.95 -3.08
CA ASN A 415 -1.27 9.28 -2.51
C ASN A 415 -0.08 9.32 -1.55
N GLU A 416 0.13 8.27 -0.76
CA GLU A 416 1.27 8.20 0.16
C GLU A 416 2.61 8.13 -0.59
N ARG A 417 2.68 7.31 -1.65
CA ARG A 417 3.88 7.25 -2.50
C ARG A 417 4.07 8.53 -3.31
N ALA A 418 2.99 9.09 -3.84
CA ALA A 418 3.01 10.37 -4.55
C ALA A 418 3.54 11.50 -3.67
N GLU A 419 3.05 11.62 -2.43
CA GLU A 419 3.55 12.58 -1.44
C GLU A 419 5.06 12.44 -1.26
N LYS A 420 5.53 11.21 -1.04
CA LYS A 420 6.95 10.96 -0.85
C LYS A 420 7.81 11.30 -2.07
N GLU A 421 7.38 10.88 -3.27
CA GLU A 421 8.06 11.20 -4.52
C GLU A 421 8.18 12.72 -4.72
N HIS A 422 7.12 13.46 -4.38
CA HIS A 422 7.11 14.91 -4.45
C HIS A 422 8.02 15.57 -3.39
N LEU A 423 8.07 15.05 -2.16
CA LEU A 423 9.00 15.54 -1.14
C LEU A 423 10.47 15.33 -1.54
N ASP A 424 10.81 14.13 -2.03
CA ASP A 424 12.16 13.81 -2.51
C ASP A 424 12.55 14.71 -3.70
N THR A 425 11.59 14.97 -4.60
CA THR A 425 11.78 15.87 -5.75
C THR A 425 11.95 17.34 -5.32
N ALA A 426 11.25 17.77 -4.27
CA ALA A 426 11.40 19.10 -3.71
C ALA A 426 12.79 19.29 -3.10
N GLU A 427 13.30 18.31 -2.36
CA GLU A 427 14.65 18.34 -1.77
C GLU A 427 15.73 18.40 -2.84
N LEU A 428 15.61 17.58 -3.88
CA LEU A 428 16.49 17.61 -5.03
C LEU A 428 16.45 18.99 -5.72
N SER A 429 15.27 19.53 -5.99
CA SER A 429 15.11 20.83 -6.66
C SER A 429 15.70 21.99 -5.85
N LEU A 430 15.50 22.00 -4.53
CA LEU A 430 16.07 23.02 -3.64
C LEU A 430 17.60 22.95 -3.63
N SER A 431 18.20 21.76 -3.69
CA SER A 431 19.65 21.59 -3.77
C SER A 431 20.27 22.20 -5.03
N GLN A 432 19.49 22.28 -6.12
CA GLN A 432 19.89 22.86 -7.41
C GLN A 432 19.49 24.34 -7.54
N GLY A 433 18.80 24.93 -6.55
CA GLY A 433 18.29 26.29 -6.62
C GLY A 433 17.05 26.48 -7.49
N TRP A 434 16.36 25.38 -7.88
CA TRP A 434 15.14 25.41 -8.68
C TRP A 434 13.92 25.63 -7.80
N THR A 435 13.71 26.88 -7.36
CA THR A 435 12.63 27.23 -6.42
C THR A 435 11.22 26.98 -6.98
N GLU A 436 11.03 27.10 -8.29
CA GLU A 436 9.77 26.93 -9.00
C GLU A 436 9.30 25.48 -8.94
N THR A 437 10.18 24.55 -9.32
CA THR A 437 9.89 23.12 -9.27
C THR A 437 9.79 22.62 -7.83
N ALA A 438 10.58 23.17 -6.91
CA ALA A 438 10.47 22.89 -5.48
C ALA A 438 9.10 23.31 -4.92
N CYS A 439 8.63 24.52 -5.23
CA CYS A 439 7.31 25.00 -4.80
C CYS A 439 6.19 24.13 -5.40
N ALA A 440 6.27 23.78 -6.68
CA ALA A 440 5.33 22.87 -7.32
C ALA A 440 5.30 21.50 -6.62
N ALA A 441 6.46 20.91 -6.37
CA ALA A 441 6.59 19.61 -5.71
C ALA A 441 6.00 19.65 -4.29
N LEU A 442 6.32 20.66 -3.48
CA LEU A 442 5.78 20.81 -2.12
C LEU A 442 4.25 21.01 -2.11
N ALA A 443 3.70 21.74 -3.08
CA ALA A 443 2.27 21.91 -3.23
C ALA A 443 1.56 20.60 -3.61
N LEU A 444 2.13 19.83 -4.55
CA LEU A 444 1.63 18.51 -4.92
C LEU A 444 1.74 17.51 -3.76
N ALA A 445 2.83 17.55 -2.99
CA ALA A 445 2.99 16.75 -1.77
C ALA A 445 1.92 17.09 -0.73
N SER A 446 1.64 18.38 -0.53
CA SER A 446 0.57 18.83 0.36
C SER A 446 -0.80 18.30 -0.06
N HIS A 447 -1.12 18.36 -1.35
CA HIS A 447 -2.37 17.81 -1.90
C HIS A 447 -2.47 16.30 -1.75
N ALA A 448 -1.39 15.57 -2.04
CA ALA A 448 -1.35 14.13 -1.87
C ALA A 448 -1.56 13.72 -0.39
N ALA A 449 -0.93 14.44 0.55
CA ALA A 449 -1.12 14.25 1.99
C ALA A 449 -2.58 14.54 2.41
N GLN A 450 -3.17 15.61 1.90
CA GLN A 450 -4.57 15.97 2.17
C GLN A 450 -5.55 14.93 1.61
N ALA A 451 -5.30 14.44 0.39
CA ALA A 451 -6.14 13.44 -0.28
C ALA A 451 -6.18 12.09 0.45
N ARG A 452 -5.18 11.78 1.28
CA ARG A 452 -5.15 10.59 2.15
C ARG A 452 -5.51 10.87 3.61
N GLY A 453 -5.99 12.08 3.92
CA GLY A 453 -6.41 12.46 5.28
C GLY A 453 -5.28 12.82 6.26
N ASN A 454 -4.04 13.00 5.78
CA ASN A 454 -2.93 13.45 6.63
C ASN A 454 -2.79 14.98 6.64
N SER A 455 -3.66 15.64 7.40
CA SER A 455 -3.65 17.11 7.54
C SER A 455 -2.33 17.65 8.07
N ALA A 456 -1.71 16.97 9.05
CA ALA A 456 -0.43 17.40 9.61
C ALA A 456 0.72 17.35 8.57
N GLY A 457 0.73 16.33 7.71
CA GLY A 457 1.67 16.26 6.57
C GLY A 457 1.42 17.34 5.54
N SER A 458 0.14 17.55 5.19
CA SER A 458 -0.29 18.61 4.27
C SER A 458 0.17 19.99 4.75
N ASP A 459 -0.09 20.32 6.02
CA ASP A 459 0.31 21.60 6.62
C ASP A 459 1.83 21.80 6.63
N ARG A 460 2.61 20.74 6.92
CA ARG A 460 4.08 20.81 6.90
C ARG A 460 4.61 21.06 5.49
N ALA A 461 4.12 20.32 4.50
CA ALA A 461 4.52 20.49 3.11
C ALA A 461 4.14 21.88 2.58
N TRP A 462 2.93 22.35 2.91
CA TRP A 462 2.46 23.68 2.54
C TRP A 462 3.26 24.80 3.22
N ARG A 463 3.65 24.62 4.49
CA ARG A 463 4.51 25.58 5.19
C ARG A 463 5.88 25.69 4.52
N ARG A 464 6.54 24.57 4.24
CA ARG A 464 7.82 24.55 3.47
C ARG A 464 7.66 25.21 2.09
N CYS A 465 6.51 25.02 1.43
CA CYS A 465 6.21 25.66 0.15
C CYS A 465 6.23 27.19 0.29
N ARG A 466 5.50 27.75 1.25
CA ARG A 466 5.47 29.20 1.52
C ARG A 466 6.82 29.77 1.93
N GLU A 467 7.57 29.05 2.78
CA GLU A 467 8.93 29.45 3.16
C GLU A 467 9.86 29.53 1.93
N SER A 468 9.73 28.58 1.00
CA SER A 468 10.51 28.57 -0.25
C SER A 468 10.14 29.73 -1.18
N MET A 469 8.87 30.16 -1.19
CA MET A 469 8.42 31.32 -1.97
C MET A 469 9.06 32.64 -1.49
N ALA A 470 9.49 32.75 -0.24
CA ALA A 470 10.19 33.94 0.24
C ALA A 470 11.56 34.14 -0.46
N ALA A 471 12.17 33.05 -0.94
CA ALA A 471 13.40 33.10 -1.73
C ALA A 471 13.16 33.26 -3.24
N TRP A 472 11.93 33.54 -3.67
CA TRP A 472 11.58 33.65 -5.08
C TRP A 472 12.26 34.87 -5.74
N THR A 473 13.05 34.61 -6.79
CA THR A 473 13.70 35.67 -7.56
C THR A 473 12.71 36.48 -8.41
N MET A 474 12.93 37.80 -8.47
CA MET A 474 12.02 38.76 -9.11
C MET A 474 12.27 38.96 -10.63
N ASN A 475 13.17 38.18 -11.22
CA ASN A 475 13.46 38.21 -12.66
C ASN A 475 12.49 37.33 -13.45
N ARG A 476 12.15 37.75 -14.69
CA ARG A 476 11.34 36.99 -15.66
C ARG A 476 10.11 36.29 -15.05
N PRO A 477 9.24 37.02 -14.32
CA PRO A 477 8.15 36.39 -13.55
C PRO A 477 7.19 35.56 -14.39
N GLY A 478 6.94 35.94 -15.65
CA GLY A 478 6.09 35.16 -16.56
C GLY A 478 6.67 33.80 -16.93
N GLU A 479 7.99 33.69 -17.13
CA GLU A 479 8.68 32.43 -17.44
C GLU A 479 8.66 31.50 -16.21
N ARG A 480 9.02 32.03 -15.04
CA ARG A 480 9.06 31.29 -13.77
C ARG A 480 7.68 30.81 -13.34
N CYS A 481 6.64 31.63 -13.51
CA CYS A 481 5.25 31.21 -13.29
C CYS A 481 4.82 30.14 -14.30
N GLY A 482 5.30 30.20 -15.54
CA GLY A 482 5.08 29.16 -16.55
C GLY A 482 5.63 27.81 -16.09
N ILE A 483 6.91 27.77 -15.68
CA ILE A 483 7.58 26.57 -15.15
C ILE A 483 6.80 26.00 -13.97
N LEU A 484 6.41 26.84 -13.01
CA LEU A 484 5.62 26.44 -11.85
C LEU A 484 4.28 25.81 -12.24
N VAL A 485 3.54 26.45 -13.15
CA VAL A 485 2.23 25.98 -13.62
C VAL A 485 2.36 24.67 -14.39
N ASP A 486 3.39 24.51 -15.21
CA ASP A 486 3.62 23.28 -15.98
C ASP A 486 4.03 22.11 -15.07
N ALA A 487 4.88 22.39 -14.08
CA ALA A 487 5.30 21.45 -13.04
C ALA A 487 4.10 20.94 -12.21
N VAL A 488 3.23 21.86 -11.76
CA VAL A 488 1.98 21.50 -11.06
C VAL A 488 1.03 20.78 -12.02
N GLY A 489 0.80 21.36 -13.20
CA GLY A 489 -0.04 20.88 -14.30
C GLY A 489 -1.53 20.72 -13.99
N GLU A 490 -1.98 20.79 -12.73
CA GLU A 490 -3.39 20.82 -12.34
C GLU A 490 -3.85 22.26 -12.06
N PRO A 491 -4.91 22.75 -12.75
CA PRO A 491 -5.36 24.14 -12.59
C PRO A 491 -5.73 24.53 -11.16
N LEU A 492 -6.41 23.65 -10.42
CA LEU A 492 -6.85 23.93 -9.05
C LEU A 492 -5.67 24.18 -8.11
N VAL A 493 -4.67 23.29 -8.14
CA VAL A 493 -3.45 23.41 -7.35
C VAL A 493 -2.65 24.63 -7.81
N ALA A 494 -2.55 24.86 -9.12
CA ALA A 494 -1.82 26.01 -9.68
C ALA A 494 -2.40 27.35 -9.21
N VAL A 495 -3.74 27.48 -9.14
CA VAL A 495 -4.40 28.67 -8.60
C VAL A 495 -4.00 28.91 -7.14
N GLN A 496 -4.03 27.87 -6.30
CA GLN A 496 -3.66 27.99 -4.88
C GLN A 496 -2.20 28.43 -4.72
N VAL A 497 -1.27 27.79 -5.43
CA VAL A 497 0.15 28.13 -5.36
C VAL A 497 0.42 29.54 -5.86
N LEU A 498 -0.18 29.94 -6.99
CA LEU A 498 0.00 31.29 -7.53
C LEU A 498 -0.64 32.37 -6.64
N SER A 499 -1.77 32.07 -5.99
CA SER A 499 -2.39 32.99 -5.02
C SER A 499 -1.51 33.21 -3.79
N ALA A 500 -0.92 32.13 -3.26
CA ALA A 500 0.02 32.22 -2.14
C ALA A 500 1.31 32.96 -2.55
N LEU A 501 1.82 32.72 -3.77
CA LEU A 501 2.97 33.44 -4.29
C LEU A 501 2.68 34.94 -4.43
N ALA A 502 1.50 35.32 -4.94
CA ALA A 502 1.10 36.71 -5.05
C ALA A 502 1.03 37.40 -3.67
N GLU A 503 0.51 36.69 -2.67
CA GLU A 503 0.43 37.15 -1.28
C GLU A 503 1.83 37.36 -0.67
N VAL A 504 2.77 36.43 -0.88
CA VAL A 504 4.16 36.58 -0.40
C VAL A 504 4.87 37.73 -1.11
N LEU A 505 4.70 37.86 -2.44
CA LEU A 505 5.42 38.88 -3.22
C LEU A 505 4.86 40.30 -3.06
N VAL A 506 3.59 40.45 -2.63
CA VAL A 506 3.03 41.78 -2.33
C VAL A 506 3.55 42.35 -1.01
N GLU A 507 4.03 41.50 -0.10
CA GLU A 507 4.77 41.98 1.07
C GLU A 507 5.99 42.78 0.61
N GLY A 508 6.15 44.00 1.13
CA GLY A 508 7.23 44.89 0.71
C GLY A 508 6.92 45.81 -0.46
N VAL A 509 5.72 45.75 -1.08
CA VAL A 509 5.38 46.59 -2.24
C VAL A 509 5.33 48.09 -1.93
N GLU A 510 5.05 48.44 -0.67
CA GLU A 510 5.05 49.83 -0.19
C GLU A 510 6.48 50.39 -0.12
N GLN A 511 7.46 49.55 0.20
CA GLN A 511 8.88 49.89 0.26
C GLN A 511 9.55 49.84 -1.13
N ASP A 512 9.09 48.95 -2.01
CA ASP A 512 9.61 48.77 -3.36
C ASP A 512 8.47 48.61 -4.39
N SER A 513 8.09 49.74 -4.98
CA SER A 513 7.05 49.81 -6.01
C SER A 513 7.37 49.03 -7.29
N SER A 514 8.63 48.62 -7.52
CA SER A 514 9.02 47.80 -8.68
C SER A 514 8.48 46.37 -8.61
N ARG A 515 8.00 45.94 -7.43
CA ARG A 515 7.33 44.65 -7.22
C ARG A 515 5.91 44.60 -7.80
N ALA A 516 5.20 45.73 -7.84
CA ALA A 516 3.82 45.80 -8.32
C ALA A 516 3.59 45.23 -9.74
N PRO A 517 4.42 45.52 -10.78
CA PRO A 517 4.25 44.89 -12.10
C PRO A 517 4.50 43.38 -12.09
N ILE A 518 5.39 42.89 -11.21
CA ILE A 518 5.66 41.45 -11.07
C ILE A 518 4.45 40.74 -10.46
N VAL A 519 3.90 41.28 -9.37
CA VAL A 519 2.70 40.74 -8.72
C VAL A 519 1.50 40.75 -9.68
N ARG A 520 1.35 41.79 -10.52
CA ARG A 520 0.33 41.82 -11.58
C ARG A 520 0.48 40.69 -12.59
N GLU A 521 1.70 40.35 -12.99
CA GLU A 521 1.94 39.20 -13.88
C GLU A 521 1.53 37.89 -13.18
N VAL A 522 1.85 37.72 -11.90
CA VAL A 522 1.43 36.53 -11.12
C VAL A 522 -0.09 36.43 -11.06
N ILE A 523 -0.80 37.52 -10.75
CA ILE A 523 -2.28 37.57 -10.74
C ILE A 523 -2.83 37.21 -12.13
N SER A 524 -2.28 37.78 -13.21
CA SER A 524 -2.70 37.48 -14.59
C SER A 524 -2.59 35.98 -14.91
N ARG A 525 -1.50 35.34 -14.49
CA ARG A 525 -1.30 33.88 -14.65
C ARG A 525 -2.28 33.08 -13.78
N ALA A 526 -2.53 33.51 -12.54
CA ALA A 526 -3.48 32.87 -11.65
C ALA A 526 -4.91 32.94 -12.23
N SER A 527 -5.34 34.10 -12.72
CA SER A 527 -6.62 34.31 -13.39
C SER A 527 -6.78 33.44 -14.64
N THR A 528 -5.70 33.20 -15.38
CA THR A 528 -5.69 32.26 -16.52
C THR A 528 -5.92 30.81 -16.07
N GLN A 529 -5.48 30.41 -14.88
CA GLN A 529 -5.77 29.08 -14.34
C GLN A 529 -7.18 29.01 -13.71
N VAL A 530 -7.66 30.09 -13.10
CA VAL A 530 -9.05 30.18 -12.58
C VAL A 530 -10.06 29.91 -13.69
N SER A 531 -9.87 30.47 -14.89
CA SER A 531 -10.77 30.25 -16.03
C SER A 531 -10.79 28.81 -16.55
N ARG A 532 -9.77 28.01 -16.21
CA ARG A 532 -9.69 26.57 -16.54
C ARG A 532 -10.30 25.68 -15.45
N CYS A 533 -10.66 26.24 -14.30
CA CYS A 533 -11.25 25.49 -13.19
C CYS A 533 -12.77 25.45 -13.34
N VAL A 534 -13.38 24.26 -13.19
CA VAL A 534 -14.84 24.13 -13.12
C VAL A 534 -15.39 24.80 -11.86
N ARG A 535 -14.66 24.68 -10.74
CA ARG A 535 -14.98 25.34 -9.45
C ARG A 535 -13.70 25.89 -8.84
N PRO A 536 -13.40 27.19 -8.98
CA PRO A 536 -12.17 27.74 -8.43
C PRO A 536 -12.23 27.81 -6.89
N PRO A 537 -11.08 27.65 -6.21
CA PRO A 537 -11.00 27.74 -4.75
C PRO A 537 -11.29 29.17 -4.28
N ARG A 538 -12.39 29.35 -3.54
CA ARG A 538 -12.90 30.68 -3.13
C ARG A 538 -11.86 31.51 -2.37
N GLU A 539 -11.19 30.90 -1.39
CA GLU A 539 -10.17 31.56 -0.59
C GLU A 539 -9.02 32.10 -1.45
N ALA A 540 -8.56 31.32 -2.45
CA ALA A 540 -7.50 31.75 -3.36
C ALA A 540 -7.94 32.90 -4.25
N VAL A 541 -9.20 32.91 -4.73
CA VAL A 541 -9.76 34.01 -5.52
C VAL A 541 -9.89 35.28 -4.69
N GLU A 542 -10.32 35.17 -3.44
CA GLU A 542 -10.39 36.30 -2.50
C GLU A 542 -9.00 36.86 -2.18
N VAL A 543 -8.00 36.01 -1.97
CA VAL A 543 -6.60 36.44 -1.81
C VAL A 543 -6.14 37.24 -3.03
N LEU A 544 -6.38 36.74 -4.25
CA LEU A 544 -5.99 37.43 -5.48
C LEU A 544 -6.65 38.82 -5.58
N ALA A 545 -7.94 38.94 -5.25
CA ALA A 545 -8.64 40.22 -5.24
C ALA A 545 -8.04 41.21 -4.21
N ARG A 546 -7.77 40.75 -2.99
CA ARG A 546 -7.12 41.57 -1.95
C ARG A 546 -5.72 42.04 -2.37
N VAL A 547 -4.95 41.16 -3.00
CA VAL A 547 -3.61 41.49 -3.50
C VAL A 547 -3.70 42.50 -4.66
N GLU A 548 -4.68 42.35 -5.56
CA GLU A 548 -4.93 43.29 -6.65
C GLU A 548 -5.29 44.70 -6.15
N GLU A 549 -6.14 44.81 -5.13
CA GLU A 549 -6.47 46.07 -4.47
C GLU A 549 -5.23 46.72 -3.85
N ARG A 550 -4.37 45.94 -3.19
CA ARG A 550 -3.16 46.44 -2.53
C ARG A 550 -2.12 46.99 -3.52
N ILE A 551 -2.01 46.44 -4.72
CA ILE A 551 -1.07 46.91 -5.75
C ILE A 551 -1.68 47.95 -6.70
N ALA A 552 -2.98 48.23 -6.59
CA ALA A 552 -3.68 49.22 -7.42
C ALA A 552 -3.04 50.62 -7.41
N PRO A 553 -2.57 51.17 -6.25
CA PRO A 553 -1.95 52.51 -6.18
C PRO A 553 -0.64 52.65 -6.97
N TYR A 554 0.03 51.54 -7.25
CA TYR A 554 1.38 51.51 -7.85
C TYR A 554 1.35 51.31 -9.39
N GLY A 555 0.25 51.75 -10.05
CA GLY A 555 -0.02 51.51 -11.47
C GLY A 555 0.55 52.55 -12.47
N ARG A 556 1.12 52.03 -13.58
CA ARG A 556 1.68 52.65 -14.80
C ARG A 556 2.42 53.98 -14.62
N GLY A 557 3.75 53.91 -14.71
CA GLY A 557 4.68 55.03 -14.62
C GLY A 557 4.15 56.39 -15.09
N ARG A 558 3.96 57.30 -14.12
CA ARG A 558 4.28 58.72 -14.32
C ARG A 558 5.79 58.85 -14.44
N GLY A 559 6.34 58.35 -15.54
CA GLY A 559 7.63 58.80 -16.05
C GLY A 559 7.45 60.26 -16.48
N GLY A 560 7.55 61.17 -15.52
CA GLY A 560 7.45 62.60 -15.76
C GLY A 560 8.57 63.08 -16.66
N ARG A 561 8.33 63.07 -17.98
CA ARG A 561 8.91 64.10 -18.83
C ARG A 561 8.31 65.42 -18.36
N ARG A 562 9.00 66.10 -17.45
CA ARG A 562 8.81 67.55 -17.25
C ARG A 562 9.07 68.21 -18.60
N ARG A 563 8.02 68.60 -19.32
CA ARG A 563 8.11 69.73 -20.24
C ARG A 563 8.12 70.99 -19.37
N PRO A 564 9.16 71.84 -19.44
CA PRO A 564 9.12 73.13 -18.78
C PRO A 564 8.22 74.05 -19.61
N GLY A 565 7.24 74.67 -18.96
CA GLY A 565 6.58 75.85 -19.52
C GLY A 565 5.06 75.82 -19.43
N SER A 566 4.53 76.91 -18.85
CA SER A 566 3.12 77.34 -18.83
C SER A 566 2.23 76.55 -17.84
N THR A 567 1.56 77.13 -16.85
CA THR A 567 1.24 78.54 -16.58
C THR A 567 1.03 78.69 -15.08
N THR A 568 1.68 79.69 -14.51
CA THR A 568 1.42 80.22 -13.17
C THR A 568 0.00 80.80 -13.14
N THR A 569 -0.87 80.31 -12.25
CA THR A 569 -2.03 81.09 -11.79
C THR A 569 -2.03 81.04 -10.27
N ILE A 570 -1.48 82.11 -9.70
CA ILE A 570 -1.47 82.41 -8.27
C ILE A 570 -2.91 82.71 -7.86
N THR A 571 -3.43 81.98 -6.87
CA THR A 571 -4.44 82.50 -5.93
C THR A 571 -4.32 81.76 -4.60
N THR A 572 -3.74 82.43 -3.61
CA THR A 572 -3.90 82.25 -2.15
C THR A 572 -3.12 83.42 -1.53
N GLY A 573 -3.58 84.17 -0.56
CA GLY A 573 -4.83 84.09 0.18
C GLY A 573 -5.07 85.40 0.94
N GLY A 574 -6.28 85.53 1.46
CA GLY A 574 -6.55 86.47 2.54
C GLY A 574 -6.01 85.88 3.84
N GLN A 575 -5.18 86.65 4.53
CA GLN A 575 -4.97 86.51 5.96
C GLN A 575 -5.16 87.90 6.56
N GLU A 576 -6.27 88.03 7.29
CA GLU A 576 -6.52 89.11 8.22
C GLU A 576 -5.55 88.97 9.40
N THR A 577 -4.83 90.05 9.68
CA THR A 577 -4.23 90.33 10.99
C THR A 577 -4.84 91.63 11.49
N SER A 578 -5.66 91.52 12.52
CA SER A 578 -6.15 92.63 13.35
C SER A 578 -5.02 93.14 14.23
N GLU A 579 -4.77 94.45 14.24
CA GLU A 579 -4.78 95.33 15.43
C GLU A 579 -4.16 96.70 15.14
N ALA A 580 -4.98 97.76 15.21
CA ALA A 580 -4.71 99.04 15.86
C ALA A 580 -5.88 100.01 15.60
N GLY A 581 -6.67 100.33 16.63
CA GLY A 581 -7.77 101.29 16.60
C GLY A 581 -8.84 101.00 17.62
#